data_AF-A0A534A356-F1
#
_entry.id   AF-A0A534A356-F1
#
_cell.length_a   1.000
_cell.length_b   1.000
_cell.length_c   1.000
_cell.angle_alpha   90.00
_cell.angle_beta   90.00
_cell.angle_gamma   90.00
#
_symmetry.space_group_name_H-M   'P 1'
#
loop_
_entity.id
_entity.type
_entity.pdbx_description
1 polymer ?
#
loop_
_entity_poly.entity_id
_entity_poly.type
_entity_poly.pdbx_seq_one_letter_code
_entity_poly.pdbx_strand_id
1 'polypeptide(L)'
;MLSWGVAAMKIWGLVLCVWSATSFAAGAVETIDAHKHLGVATCSNSVCHGSTQPFRDSNVAQNEFAIWQEFDPHAKTYATLTKPAAKSIAAKLGLGDPTQAKVCLDCHTDNAPQRGERFQISDGVGCESCHGGAENWLNAHADKSVKHADNIAKGMYPTDNPVKRAEACLSCHMGTKDRMITHRIMGAGHPRMSFELDTFTWLHPHYKIGEKWIARKGDWNGVRDWAVGQGISAENLLDQLVDPKTGWNGIFPELVLFDCHACHKVYKGNKWGPRQGTGLGPGVVRLNDANLVMFRHVLAPVDKGAAKRVFDETRALHRATTQSREATFAAARRLRATLDELVPKVAAYNYDSASLDAILASIDADAGRGEFRDYAAAEHRQGQSGDAQVQARHLERHAQGRE
;
A
#
# COMPACT_ATOMS: atom_id res chain seq x y z
N MET A 1 -45.40 -30.15 67.98
CA MET A 1 -45.72 -29.35 66.77
C MET A 1 -44.85 -28.11 66.77
N LEU A 2 -43.68 -28.17 66.14
CA LEU A 2 -42.86 -26.99 65.81
C LEU A 2 -42.14 -27.28 64.49
N SER A 3 -42.52 -26.50 63.48
CA SER A 3 -42.01 -26.50 62.10
C SER A 3 -40.69 -25.73 62.06
N TRP A 4 -39.64 -26.32 61.48
CA TRP A 4 -38.40 -25.63 61.11
C TRP A 4 -38.38 -25.51 59.59
N GLY A 5 -38.62 -24.29 59.10
CA GLY A 5 -38.53 -23.93 57.69
C GLY A 5 -37.07 -23.73 57.26
N VAL A 6 -36.64 -24.44 56.22
CA VAL A 6 -35.35 -24.26 55.56
C VAL A 6 -35.51 -23.13 54.53
N ALA A 7 -34.82 -22.01 54.76
CA ALA A 7 -34.76 -20.89 53.83
C ALA A 7 -33.83 -21.22 52.64
N ALA A 8 -34.38 -21.29 51.44
CA ALA A 8 -33.62 -21.42 50.20
C ALA A 8 -33.09 -20.05 49.77
N MET A 9 -31.77 -19.84 49.92
CA MET A 9 -31.08 -18.64 49.49
C MET A 9 -30.80 -18.72 47.98
N LYS A 10 -31.57 -17.97 47.18
CA LYS A 10 -31.35 -17.84 45.72
C LYS A 10 -30.17 -16.90 45.47
N ILE A 11 -29.01 -17.46 45.12
CA ILE A 11 -27.85 -16.71 44.64
C ILE A 11 -28.09 -16.34 43.18
N TRP A 12 -28.34 -15.06 42.90
CA TRP A 12 -28.32 -14.50 41.54
C TRP A 12 -26.86 -14.25 41.15
N GLY A 13 -26.29 -15.13 40.31
CA GLY A 13 -24.96 -14.94 39.73
C GLY A 13 -25.00 -13.86 38.64
N LEU A 14 -24.37 -12.72 38.91
CA LEU A 14 -24.14 -11.65 37.95
C LEU A 14 -23.02 -12.09 36.99
N VAL A 15 -23.37 -12.56 35.80
CA VAL A 15 -22.42 -12.83 34.72
C VAL A 15 -22.01 -11.49 34.11
N LEU A 16 -20.86 -10.96 34.55
CA LEU A 16 -20.19 -9.83 33.91
C LEU A 16 -19.60 -10.30 32.58
N CYS A 17 -20.36 -10.10 31.49
CA CYS A 17 -19.83 -10.19 30.13
C CYS A 17 -18.80 -9.07 29.92
N VAL A 18 -17.52 -9.38 30.12
CA VAL A 18 -16.41 -8.53 29.70
C VAL A 18 -16.34 -8.60 28.17
N TRP A 19 -17.05 -7.69 27.50
CA TRP A 19 -16.83 -7.42 26.08
C TRP A 19 -15.45 -6.79 25.96
N SER A 20 -14.46 -7.60 25.59
CA SER A 20 -13.19 -7.10 25.11
C SER A 20 -13.47 -6.39 23.79
N ALA A 21 -13.59 -5.06 23.83
CA ALA A 21 -13.64 -4.24 22.63
C ALA A 21 -12.28 -4.39 21.93
N THR A 22 -12.20 -5.29 20.96
CA THR A 22 -11.10 -5.29 20.01
C THR A 22 -11.23 -4.01 19.20
N SER A 23 -10.50 -2.97 19.59
CA SER A 23 -10.27 -1.79 18.74
C SER A 23 -9.58 -2.29 17.48
N PHE A 24 -10.33 -2.45 16.40
CA PHE A 24 -9.73 -2.59 15.08
C PHE A 24 -9.02 -1.27 14.78
N ALA A 25 -7.73 -1.33 14.47
CA ALA A 25 -7.01 -0.16 13.99
C ALA A 25 -7.70 0.34 12.71
N ALA A 26 -8.02 1.64 12.67
CA ALA A 26 -8.59 2.27 11.49
C ALA A 26 -7.65 2.10 10.29
N GLY A 27 -8.22 1.80 9.12
CA GLY A 27 -7.45 1.68 7.88
C GLY A 27 -6.90 3.04 7.42
N ALA A 28 -5.95 3.04 6.49
CA ALA A 28 -5.39 4.29 5.93
C ALA A 28 -6.47 5.18 5.32
N VAL A 29 -7.38 4.60 4.52
CA VAL A 29 -8.52 5.33 3.93
C VAL A 29 -9.40 5.97 5.01
N GLU A 30 -9.77 5.21 6.04
CA GLU A 30 -10.59 5.71 7.15
C GLU A 30 -9.89 6.85 7.91
N THR A 31 -8.57 6.76 8.08
CA THR A 31 -7.78 7.79 8.75
C THR A 31 -7.66 9.05 7.90
N ILE A 32 -7.45 8.90 6.58
CA ILE A 32 -7.36 10.02 5.63
C ILE A 32 -8.70 10.76 5.56
N ASP A 33 -9.79 10.01 5.43
CA ASP A 33 -11.17 10.53 5.29
C ASP A 33 -11.81 10.92 6.65
N ALA A 34 -11.07 10.83 7.77
CA ALA A 34 -11.59 11.04 9.13
C ALA A 34 -12.05 12.49 9.40
N HIS A 35 -11.52 13.44 8.64
CA HIS A 35 -11.79 14.87 8.78
C HIS A 35 -12.20 15.48 7.44
N LYS A 36 -12.77 16.69 7.46
CA LYS A 36 -13.19 17.35 6.23
C LYS A 36 -12.00 17.71 5.34
N HIS A 37 -12.12 17.39 4.06
CA HIS A 37 -11.17 17.78 3.02
C HIS A 37 -11.58 19.16 2.47
N LEU A 38 -10.70 20.15 2.55
CA LEU A 38 -11.00 21.55 2.26
C LEU A 38 -10.77 21.94 0.78
N GLY A 39 -10.00 21.13 0.04
CA GLY A 39 -9.64 21.33 -1.36
C GLY A 39 -8.25 21.95 -1.54
N VAL A 40 -7.57 21.58 -2.64
CA VAL A 40 -6.19 22.03 -2.96
C VAL A 40 -6.07 23.55 -3.08
N ALA A 41 -7.16 24.24 -3.40
CA ALA A 41 -7.22 25.71 -3.43
C ALA A 41 -6.94 26.36 -2.07
N THR A 42 -7.06 25.62 -0.96
CA THR A 42 -6.66 26.09 0.37
C THR A 42 -5.15 26.02 0.60
N CYS A 43 -4.43 25.21 -0.18
CA CYS A 43 -2.98 25.06 -0.13
C CYS A 43 -2.26 26.00 -1.12
N SER A 44 -2.94 26.42 -2.19
CA SER A 44 -2.34 27.00 -3.40
C SER A 44 -1.99 28.50 -3.35
N ASN A 45 -2.16 29.18 -2.22
CA ASN A 45 -1.80 30.59 -2.14
C ASN A 45 -0.27 30.80 -2.20
N SER A 46 0.18 31.94 -2.71
CA SER A 46 1.60 32.25 -2.95
C SER A 46 2.46 32.36 -1.68
N VAL A 47 1.83 32.56 -0.52
CA VAL A 47 2.48 32.55 0.81
C VAL A 47 2.44 31.16 1.47
N CYS A 48 1.73 30.20 0.86
CA CYS A 48 1.59 28.82 1.32
C CYS A 48 2.38 27.90 0.38
N HIS A 49 1.73 26.99 -0.34
CA HIS A 49 2.39 26.03 -1.23
C HIS A 49 2.32 26.38 -2.72
N GLY A 50 1.72 27.53 -3.09
CA GLY A 50 1.59 27.98 -4.47
C GLY A 50 2.56 29.10 -4.87
N SER A 51 3.70 29.22 -4.19
CA SER A 51 4.73 30.15 -4.62
C SER A 51 5.33 29.75 -5.96
N THR A 52 5.73 30.73 -6.76
CA THR A 52 6.43 30.51 -8.03
C THR A 52 7.92 30.21 -7.84
N GLN A 53 8.48 30.49 -6.66
CA GLN A 53 9.90 30.28 -6.34
C GLN A 53 10.06 29.77 -4.90
N PRO A 54 11.06 28.91 -4.63
CA PRO A 54 11.26 28.39 -3.29
C PRO A 54 11.58 29.47 -2.23
N PHE A 55 11.06 29.31 -1.01
CA PHE A 55 11.37 30.23 0.08
C PHE A 55 12.71 29.86 0.74
N ARG A 56 13.60 30.85 0.91
CA ARG A 56 14.93 30.63 1.52
C ARG A 56 14.86 30.20 2.99
N ASP A 57 14.03 30.88 3.77
CA ASP A 57 13.95 30.69 5.23
C ASP A 57 12.84 29.72 5.66
N SER A 58 12.44 28.83 4.75
CA SER A 58 11.41 27.86 5.02
C SER A 58 11.92 26.44 5.20
N ASN A 59 11.07 25.65 5.86
CA ASN A 59 11.24 24.25 6.16
C ASN A 59 10.89 23.33 4.98
N VAL A 60 10.14 23.83 4.01
CA VAL A 60 9.80 23.17 2.75
C VAL A 60 10.03 24.15 1.59
N ALA A 61 9.58 23.86 0.37
CA ALA A 61 9.85 24.70 -0.79
C ALA A 61 8.79 25.78 -1.02
N GLN A 62 7.55 25.62 -0.55
CA GLN A 62 6.42 26.56 -0.76
C GLN A 62 5.91 26.63 -2.20
N ASN A 63 6.39 25.77 -3.09
CA ASN A 63 5.93 25.68 -4.48
C ASN A 63 5.37 24.29 -4.83
N GLU A 64 5.05 23.49 -3.80
CA GLU A 64 4.60 22.11 -3.94
C GLU A 64 3.29 22.01 -4.75
N PHE A 65 2.37 22.96 -4.58
CA PHE A 65 1.14 23.03 -5.38
C PHE A 65 1.43 23.23 -6.86
N ALA A 66 2.38 24.10 -7.21
CA ALA A 66 2.72 24.35 -8.61
C ALA A 66 3.36 23.10 -9.25
N ILE A 67 4.24 22.40 -8.51
CA ILE A 67 4.85 21.16 -9.00
C ILE A 67 3.79 20.06 -9.16
N TRP A 68 2.91 19.89 -8.17
CA TRP A 68 1.80 18.93 -8.23
C TRP A 68 0.89 19.21 -9.43
N GLN A 69 0.45 20.46 -9.58
CA GLN A 69 -0.47 20.83 -10.64
C GLN A 69 0.13 20.63 -12.03
N GLU A 70 1.42 20.92 -12.22
CA GLU A 70 2.06 20.88 -13.55
C GLU A 70 2.60 19.50 -13.91
N PHE A 71 3.26 18.81 -12.96
CA PHE A 71 4.09 17.64 -13.26
C PHE A 71 3.60 16.35 -12.62
N ASP A 72 2.71 16.40 -11.62
CA ASP A 72 2.23 15.19 -10.95
C ASP A 72 1.02 14.58 -11.70
N PRO A 73 1.10 13.30 -12.14
CA PRO A 73 -0.03 12.62 -12.76
C PRO A 73 -1.31 12.60 -11.90
N HIS A 74 -1.18 12.65 -10.56
CA HIS A 74 -2.30 12.68 -9.62
C HIS A 74 -3.24 13.88 -9.87
N ALA A 75 -2.70 15.04 -10.23
CA ALA A 75 -3.50 16.23 -10.57
C ALA A 75 -4.31 16.06 -11.86
N LYS A 76 -4.03 15.02 -12.66
CA LYS A 76 -4.63 14.80 -14.00
C LYS A 76 -5.55 13.58 -14.04
N THR A 77 -5.72 12.87 -12.93
CA THR A 77 -6.46 11.59 -12.88
C THR A 77 -7.94 11.75 -13.18
N TYR A 78 -8.59 12.85 -12.75
CA TYR A 78 -9.99 13.14 -13.09
C TYR A 78 -10.18 13.31 -14.60
N ALA A 79 -9.29 14.05 -15.25
CA ALA A 79 -9.34 14.26 -16.70
C ALA A 79 -9.25 12.94 -17.48
N THR A 80 -8.56 11.92 -16.93
CA THR A 80 -8.53 10.57 -17.53
C THR A 80 -9.92 9.93 -17.60
N LEU A 81 -10.82 10.20 -16.65
CA LEU A 81 -12.20 9.70 -16.67
C LEU A 81 -13.02 10.27 -17.82
N THR A 82 -12.66 11.45 -18.34
CA THR A 82 -13.36 12.07 -19.47
C THR A 82 -13.00 11.46 -20.83
N LYS A 83 -11.90 10.69 -20.89
CA LYS A 83 -11.36 10.11 -22.13
C LYS A 83 -12.25 8.97 -22.67
N PRO A 84 -12.22 8.71 -24.00
CA PRO A 84 -13.01 7.63 -24.61
C PRO A 84 -12.77 6.24 -23.99
N ALA A 85 -11.53 5.95 -23.58
CA ALA A 85 -11.19 4.69 -22.93
C ALA A 85 -11.95 4.48 -21.60
N ALA A 86 -11.98 5.49 -20.73
CA ALA A 86 -12.70 5.43 -19.45
C ALA A 86 -14.22 5.31 -19.67
N LYS A 87 -14.78 6.06 -20.63
CA LYS A 87 -16.19 5.96 -21.02
C LYS A 87 -16.54 4.55 -21.54
N SER A 88 -15.66 3.94 -22.33
CA SER A 88 -15.82 2.57 -22.82
C SER A 88 -15.82 1.55 -21.68
N ILE A 89 -14.90 1.69 -20.72
CA ILE A 89 -14.83 0.83 -19.52
C ILE A 89 -16.13 0.95 -18.72
N ALA A 90 -16.55 2.18 -18.39
CA ALA A 90 -17.78 2.42 -17.63
C ALA A 90 -19.03 1.90 -18.33
N ALA A 91 -19.12 2.04 -19.66
CA ALA A 91 -20.22 1.49 -20.46
C ALA A 91 -20.28 -0.04 -20.39
N LYS A 92 -19.15 -0.75 -20.54
CA LYS A 92 -19.09 -2.22 -20.40
C LYS A 92 -19.44 -2.69 -18.99
N LEU A 93 -19.14 -1.88 -17.98
CA LEU A 93 -19.48 -2.17 -16.60
C LEU A 93 -20.93 -1.83 -16.24
N GLY A 94 -21.62 -1.04 -17.06
CA GLY A 94 -22.97 -0.55 -16.80
C GLY A 94 -23.02 0.61 -15.79
N LEU A 95 -21.95 1.39 -15.66
CA LEU A 95 -21.79 2.43 -14.63
C LEU A 95 -22.20 3.85 -15.07
N GLY A 96 -22.54 4.04 -16.35
CA GLY A 96 -22.87 5.36 -16.88
C GLY A 96 -21.64 6.25 -17.04
N ASP A 97 -21.73 7.51 -16.59
CA ASP A 97 -20.63 8.47 -16.67
C ASP A 97 -19.53 8.14 -15.65
N PRO A 98 -18.30 7.82 -16.08
CA PRO A 98 -17.19 7.53 -15.18
C PRO A 98 -16.84 8.69 -14.23
N THR A 99 -17.16 9.94 -14.57
CA THR A 99 -16.93 11.10 -13.70
C THR A 99 -17.91 11.21 -12.53
N GLN A 100 -18.96 10.39 -12.52
CA GLN A 100 -19.96 10.31 -11.46
C GLN A 100 -19.96 8.94 -10.75
N ALA A 101 -19.35 7.93 -11.35
CA ALA A 101 -19.28 6.59 -10.81
C ALA A 101 -18.31 6.53 -9.61
N LYS A 102 -18.84 6.30 -8.40
CA LYS A 102 -18.05 6.22 -7.16
C LYS A 102 -16.82 5.33 -7.29
N VAL A 103 -16.97 4.13 -7.87
CA VAL A 103 -15.87 3.17 -8.07
C VAL A 103 -14.71 3.71 -8.90
N CYS A 104 -14.98 4.62 -9.84
CA CYS A 104 -13.93 5.31 -10.60
C CYS A 104 -13.32 6.44 -9.78
N LEU A 105 -14.16 7.23 -9.11
CA LEU A 105 -13.77 8.39 -8.32
C LEU A 105 -12.91 8.02 -7.10
N ASP A 106 -13.14 6.86 -6.49
CA ASP A 106 -12.42 6.37 -5.30
C ASP A 106 -10.89 6.30 -5.49
N CYS A 107 -10.41 6.13 -6.73
CA CYS A 107 -8.98 6.12 -7.04
C CYS A 107 -8.52 7.27 -7.94
N HIS A 108 -9.43 7.86 -8.73
CA HIS A 108 -9.10 8.93 -9.68
C HIS A 108 -9.31 10.34 -9.13
N THR A 109 -9.81 10.48 -7.90
CA THR A 109 -10.07 11.77 -7.27
C THR A 109 -9.86 11.70 -5.76
N ASP A 110 -9.82 12.86 -5.12
CA ASP A 110 -10.04 12.98 -3.69
C ASP A 110 -11.51 12.72 -3.33
N ASN A 111 -11.96 11.47 -3.36
CA ASN A 111 -13.39 11.15 -3.19
C ASN A 111 -13.87 11.19 -1.72
N ALA A 112 -13.35 12.12 -0.92
CA ALA A 112 -13.66 12.25 0.49
C ALA A 112 -15.17 12.46 0.74
N PRO A 113 -15.73 11.89 1.83
CA PRO A 113 -17.16 12.01 2.14
C PRO A 113 -17.53 13.40 2.67
N GLN A 114 -16.59 14.11 3.31
CA GLN A 114 -16.78 15.44 3.88
C GLN A 114 -15.91 16.46 3.14
N ARG A 115 -16.55 17.45 2.51
CA ARG A 115 -15.89 18.41 1.60
C ARG A 115 -16.14 19.84 2.04
N GLY A 116 -15.10 20.67 1.98
CA GLY A 116 -15.16 22.11 2.23
C GLY A 116 -15.66 22.90 1.03
N GLU A 117 -15.90 24.19 1.23
CA GLU A 117 -16.47 25.09 0.21
C GLU A 117 -15.58 25.23 -1.05
N ARG A 118 -14.26 25.16 -0.87
CA ARG A 118 -13.28 25.29 -1.96
C ARG A 118 -12.88 23.96 -2.60
N PHE A 119 -13.48 22.86 -2.15
CA PHE A 119 -13.19 21.52 -2.65
C PHE A 119 -13.72 21.36 -4.09
N GLN A 120 -12.88 20.86 -5.01
CA GLN A 120 -13.31 20.49 -6.36
C GLN A 120 -12.89 19.05 -6.65
N ILE A 121 -13.86 18.19 -6.94
CA ILE A 121 -13.57 16.78 -7.28
C ILE A 121 -12.74 16.65 -8.57
N SER A 122 -12.84 17.66 -9.45
CA SER A 122 -12.10 17.73 -10.71
C SER A 122 -10.61 17.98 -10.56
N ASP A 123 -10.14 18.34 -9.35
CA ASP A 123 -8.71 18.51 -9.05
C ASP A 123 -7.94 17.19 -9.11
N GLY A 124 -8.63 16.04 -9.22
CA GLY A 124 -8.00 14.72 -9.24
C GLY A 124 -7.61 14.29 -7.84
N VAL A 125 -6.54 13.50 -7.73
CA VAL A 125 -5.98 13.09 -6.44
C VAL A 125 -5.20 14.28 -5.87
N GLY A 126 -5.80 14.95 -4.89
CA GLY A 126 -5.31 16.19 -4.30
C GLY A 126 -4.38 15.96 -3.10
N CYS A 127 -3.92 17.06 -2.50
CA CYS A 127 -3.01 17.04 -1.35
C CYS A 127 -3.57 16.20 -0.18
N GLU A 128 -4.86 16.37 0.11
CA GLU A 128 -5.55 15.75 1.25
C GLU A 128 -5.83 14.25 1.04
N SER A 129 -5.81 13.75 -0.20
CA SER A 129 -5.87 12.30 -0.46
C SER A 129 -4.64 11.54 0.06
N CYS A 130 -3.52 12.24 0.28
CA CYS A 130 -2.31 11.67 0.89
C CYS A 130 -2.08 12.20 2.31
N HIS A 131 -2.32 13.50 2.55
CA HIS A 131 -2.06 14.16 3.82
C HIS A 131 -3.23 14.13 4.81
N GLY A 132 -4.38 13.57 4.44
CA GLY A 132 -5.61 13.56 5.24
C GLY A 132 -6.36 14.89 5.18
N GLY A 133 -7.64 14.86 5.56
CA GLY A 133 -8.48 16.06 5.60
C GLY A 133 -7.90 17.18 6.48
N ALA A 134 -7.79 18.39 5.92
CA ALA A 134 -7.03 19.49 6.52
C ALA A 134 -7.78 20.33 7.56
N GLU A 135 -9.06 20.05 7.82
CA GLU A 135 -9.93 20.80 8.74
C GLU A 135 -9.26 21.22 10.05
N ASN A 136 -8.54 20.29 10.68
CA ASN A 136 -8.00 20.48 12.02
C ASN A 136 -6.55 20.97 12.04
N TRP A 137 -5.80 20.86 10.94
CA TRP A 137 -4.38 21.20 10.90
C TRP A 137 -4.04 22.36 9.94
N LEU A 138 -4.90 22.70 8.96
CA LEU A 138 -4.62 23.76 7.97
C LEU A 138 -4.28 25.10 8.63
N ASN A 139 -5.06 25.56 9.61
CA ASN A 139 -4.81 26.88 10.19
C ASN A 139 -3.54 26.94 11.05
N ALA A 140 -3.16 25.82 11.68
CA ALA A 140 -2.05 25.78 12.62
C ALA A 140 -0.72 25.41 11.96
N HIS A 141 -0.72 24.64 10.87
CA HIS A 141 0.52 24.07 10.31
C HIS A 141 1.52 25.11 9.79
N ALA A 142 1.06 26.32 9.48
CA ALA A 142 1.89 27.42 9.02
C ALA A 142 2.60 28.17 10.16
N ASP A 143 2.20 27.96 11.41
CA ASP A 143 2.83 28.57 12.58
C ASP A 143 4.20 27.92 12.84
N LYS A 144 5.25 28.74 13.01
CA LYS A 144 6.62 28.26 13.24
C LYS A 144 6.79 27.47 14.54
N SER A 145 5.91 27.65 15.51
CA SER A 145 5.91 26.91 16.78
C SER A 145 5.30 25.52 16.66
N VAL A 146 4.50 25.26 15.64
CA VAL A 146 3.82 23.98 15.41
C VAL A 146 4.78 23.00 14.76
N LYS A 147 4.98 21.86 15.41
CA LYS A 147 5.86 20.79 14.93
C LYS A 147 5.07 19.79 14.09
N HIS A 148 5.80 18.96 13.35
CA HIS A 148 5.21 17.88 12.55
C HIS A 148 4.31 16.93 13.38
N ALA A 149 4.77 16.56 14.58
CA ALA A 149 3.99 15.72 15.49
C ALA A 149 2.66 16.37 15.93
N ASP A 150 2.61 17.70 16.06
CA ASP A 150 1.39 18.43 16.41
C ASP A 150 0.37 18.39 15.26
N ASN A 151 0.84 18.44 14.01
CA ASN A 151 -0.01 18.28 12.83
C ASN A 151 -0.56 16.85 12.74
N ILE A 152 0.27 15.83 13.00
CA ILE A 152 -0.18 14.43 13.05
C ILE A 152 -1.24 14.25 14.15
N ALA A 153 -1.01 14.81 15.34
CA ALA A 153 -1.98 14.75 16.44
C ALA A 153 -3.32 15.45 16.10
N LYS A 154 -3.31 16.37 15.14
CA LYS A 154 -4.49 17.04 14.58
C LYS A 154 -5.07 16.34 13.34
N GLY A 155 -4.60 15.14 13.01
CA GLY A 155 -5.16 14.32 11.95
C GLY A 155 -4.46 14.44 10.59
N MET A 156 -3.29 15.09 10.50
CA MET A 156 -2.45 14.95 9.31
C MET A 156 -1.96 13.51 9.19
N TYR A 157 -2.15 12.91 8.02
CA TYR A 157 -1.69 11.56 7.76
C TYR A 157 -0.14 11.52 7.66
N PRO A 158 0.55 10.62 8.38
CA PRO A 158 2.00 10.64 8.52
C PRO A 158 2.71 9.99 7.31
N THR A 159 2.67 10.67 6.15
CA THR A 159 3.28 10.19 4.89
C THR A 159 4.82 10.11 4.93
N ASP A 160 5.46 10.61 5.98
CA ASP A 160 6.89 10.43 6.25
C ASP A 160 7.22 9.06 6.85
N ASN A 161 6.24 8.39 7.49
CA ASN A 161 6.40 7.03 7.95
C ASN A 161 6.22 6.07 6.76
N PRO A 162 7.22 5.24 6.41
CA PRO A 162 7.14 4.39 5.22
C PRO A 162 6.01 3.36 5.27
N VAL A 163 5.66 2.85 6.45
CA VAL A 163 4.53 1.92 6.61
C VAL A 163 3.22 2.63 6.29
N LYS A 164 3.00 3.80 6.88
CA LYS A 164 1.78 4.58 6.66
C LYS A 164 1.67 5.08 5.22
N ARG A 165 2.75 5.60 4.66
CA ARG A 165 2.80 5.96 3.24
C ARG A 165 2.47 4.78 2.33
N ALA A 166 3.02 3.59 2.59
CA ALA A 166 2.70 2.40 1.82
C ALA A 166 1.20 2.06 1.92
N GLU A 167 0.62 2.05 3.12
CA GLU A 167 -0.82 1.81 3.32
C GLU A 167 -1.68 2.82 2.52
N ALA A 168 -1.32 4.10 2.52
CA ALA A 168 -2.02 5.14 1.77
C ALA A 168 -1.92 4.94 0.25
N CYS A 169 -0.71 4.79 -0.30
CA CYS A 169 -0.52 4.61 -1.74
C CYS A 169 -1.19 3.33 -2.25
N LEU A 170 -1.04 2.23 -1.51
CA LEU A 170 -1.57 0.92 -1.91
C LEU A 170 -3.10 0.86 -1.89
N SER A 171 -3.76 1.73 -1.10
CA SER A 171 -5.22 1.85 -1.07
C SER A 171 -5.84 2.11 -2.45
N CYS A 172 -5.09 2.79 -3.34
CA CYS A 172 -5.48 3.00 -4.73
C CYS A 172 -4.66 2.13 -5.70
N HIS A 173 -3.34 2.02 -5.50
CA HIS A 173 -2.44 1.39 -6.48
C HIS A 173 -2.43 -0.14 -6.48
N MET A 174 -2.91 -0.78 -5.41
CA MET A 174 -3.24 -2.22 -5.40
C MET A 174 -4.70 -2.46 -5.02
N GLY A 175 -5.41 -1.40 -4.64
CA GLY A 175 -6.73 -1.46 -4.06
C GLY A 175 -6.71 -2.00 -2.62
N THR A 176 -7.79 -1.76 -1.92
CA THR A 176 -8.16 -2.40 -0.64
C THR A 176 -9.54 -3.01 -0.80
N LYS A 177 -10.07 -3.69 0.24
CA LYS A 177 -11.44 -4.25 0.21
C LYS A 177 -12.52 -3.22 -0.16
N ASP A 178 -12.31 -1.94 0.10
CA ASP A 178 -13.23 -0.84 -0.21
C ASP A 178 -12.94 -0.15 -1.56
N ARG A 179 -11.76 -0.37 -2.16
CA ARG A 179 -11.30 0.26 -3.41
C ARG A 179 -10.70 -0.77 -4.39
N MET A 180 -11.24 -1.98 -4.40
CA MET A 180 -10.66 -3.11 -5.14
C MET A 180 -10.89 -2.98 -6.66
N ILE A 181 -9.82 -3.01 -7.43
CA ILE A 181 -9.91 -3.20 -8.89
C ILE A 181 -10.11 -4.69 -9.18
N THR A 182 -11.38 -5.08 -9.25
CA THR A 182 -11.78 -6.48 -9.53
C THR A 182 -11.39 -6.92 -10.94
N HIS A 183 -11.34 -8.24 -11.16
CA HIS A 183 -11.15 -8.82 -12.48
C HIS A 183 -12.23 -8.38 -13.47
N ARG A 184 -13.45 -8.09 -13.01
CA ARG A 184 -14.51 -7.50 -13.85
C ARG A 184 -14.11 -6.12 -14.38
N ILE A 185 -13.52 -5.27 -13.54
CA ILE A 185 -13.04 -3.93 -13.93
C ILE A 185 -11.86 -4.05 -14.90
N MET A 186 -10.91 -4.93 -14.63
CA MET A 186 -9.80 -5.20 -15.55
C MET A 186 -10.28 -5.75 -16.90
N GLY A 187 -11.22 -6.71 -16.89
CA GLY A 187 -11.83 -7.30 -18.08
C GLY A 187 -12.60 -6.29 -18.94
N ALA A 188 -13.11 -5.21 -18.35
CA ALA A 188 -13.71 -4.09 -19.08
C ALA A 188 -12.66 -3.20 -19.79
N GLY A 189 -11.38 -3.33 -19.43
CA GLY A 189 -10.25 -2.63 -20.06
C GLY A 189 -9.45 -1.74 -19.11
N HIS A 190 -9.69 -1.78 -17.79
CA HIS A 190 -8.82 -1.09 -16.85
C HIS A 190 -7.43 -1.73 -16.84
N PRO A 191 -6.33 -0.94 -16.90
CA PRO A 191 -4.99 -1.49 -16.88
C PRO A 191 -4.71 -2.26 -15.57
N ARG A 192 -3.81 -3.25 -15.64
CA ARG A 192 -3.22 -3.84 -14.43
C ARG A 192 -2.44 -2.74 -13.71
N MET A 193 -2.62 -2.66 -12.40
CA MET A 193 -1.84 -1.77 -11.57
C MET A 193 -0.56 -2.48 -11.13
N SER A 194 0.56 -1.80 -11.27
CA SER A 194 1.86 -2.20 -10.74
C SER A 194 2.37 -1.07 -9.87
N PHE A 195 2.94 -1.41 -8.72
CA PHE A 195 3.36 -0.44 -7.72
C PHE A 195 4.59 -0.94 -6.97
N GLU A 196 5.49 -0.01 -6.70
CA GLU A 196 6.67 -0.20 -5.88
C GLU A 196 6.90 1.11 -5.10
N LEU A 197 6.97 1.02 -3.77
CA LEU A 197 6.90 2.20 -2.90
C LEU A 197 8.05 3.17 -3.11
N ASP A 198 9.29 2.69 -3.23
CA ASP A 198 10.47 3.57 -3.32
C ASP A 198 10.49 4.30 -4.68
N THR A 199 10.31 3.56 -5.76
CA THR A 199 10.21 4.08 -7.12
C THR A 199 9.13 5.17 -7.20
N PHE A 200 7.91 4.87 -6.74
CA PHE A 200 6.80 5.82 -6.81
C PHE A 200 6.94 6.97 -5.82
N THR A 201 7.75 6.83 -4.77
CA THR A 201 8.15 7.94 -3.90
C THR A 201 8.97 8.97 -4.69
N TRP A 202 9.80 8.53 -5.64
CA TRP A 202 10.71 9.40 -6.40
C TRP A 202 10.22 9.80 -7.79
N LEU A 203 9.09 9.29 -8.25
CA LEU A 203 8.46 9.74 -9.49
C LEU A 203 7.66 11.02 -9.26
N HIS A 204 8.09 12.12 -9.88
CA HIS A 204 7.43 13.44 -9.80
C HIS A 204 7.30 14.01 -8.36
N PRO A 205 8.38 14.04 -7.55
CA PRO A 205 8.28 14.54 -6.18
C PRO A 205 8.02 16.03 -6.17
N HIS A 206 6.99 16.45 -5.44
CA HIS A 206 6.72 17.84 -5.09
C HIS A 206 7.25 18.17 -3.69
N TYR A 207 8.33 17.50 -3.25
CA TYR A 207 8.96 17.73 -1.95
C TYR A 207 10.47 17.51 -2.04
N LYS A 208 11.20 17.87 -1.00
CA LYS A 208 12.64 17.64 -0.88
C LYS A 208 12.98 16.95 0.42
N ILE A 209 13.83 15.92 0.33
CA ILE A 209 14.46 15.28 1.48
C ILE A 209 15.86 15.87 1.59
N GLY A 210 16.08 16.67 2.62
CA GLY A 210 17.37 17.28 2.95
C GLY A 210 17.48 17.49 4.45
N GLU A 211 18.51 18.20 4.92
CA GLU A 211 18.80 18.35 6.36
C GLU A 211 17.59 18.82 7.18
N LYS A 212 16.87 19.83 6.69
CA LYS A 212 15.66 20.36 7.37
C LYS A 212 14.53 19.32 7.44
N TRP A 213 14.39 18.46 6.43
CA TRP A 213 13.40 17.38 6.44
C TRP A 213 13.80 16.32 7.46
N ILE A 214 15.06 15.86 7.40
CA ILE A 214 15.61 14.82 8.28
C ILE A 214 15.54 15.25 9.75
N ALA A 215 15.91 16.49 10.05
CA ALA A 215 15.83 17.03 11.41
C ALA A 215 14.41 17.01 12.00
N ARG A 216 13.37 17.03 11.16
CA ARG A 216 11.96 17.02 11.61
C ARG A 216 11.30 15.65 11.55
N LYS A 217 11.72 14.79 10.62
CA LYS A 217 11.01 13.56 10.22
C LYS A 217 11.85 12.29 10.34
N GLY A 218 13.14 12.41 10.67
CA GLY A 218 14.07 11.30 10.76
C GLY A 218 14.78 11.00 9.44
N ASP A 219 15.67 10.01 9.45
CA ASP A 219 16.46 9.65 8.27
C ASP A 219 15.60 8.95 7.21
N TRP A 220 15.91 9.23 5.94
CA TRP A 220 15.35 8.51 4.81
C TRP A 220 16.26 7.38 4.35
N ASN A 221 15.66 6.25 3.92
CA ASN A 221 16.39 5.11 3.38
C ASN A 221 15.49 4.37 2.39
N GLY A 222 15.80 4.45 1.09
CA GLY A 222 14.94 3.81 0.09
C GLY A 222 14.98 2.28 0.10
N VAL A 223 16.05 1.64 0.59
CA VAL A 223 16.06 0.17 0.76
C VAL A 223 15.02 -0.22 1.80
N ARG A 224 14.93 0.54 2.90
CA ARG A 224 13.87 0.38 3.90
C ARG A 224 12.49 0.62 3.29
N ASP A 225 12.31 1.70 2.54
CA ASP A 225 11.01 2.06 1.97
C ASP A 225 10.55 1.00 0.95
N TRP A 226 11.43 0.57 0.04
CA TRP A 226 11.21 -0.56 -0.87
C TRP A 226 10.82 -1.83 -0.11
N ALA A 227 11.58 -2.18 0.91
CA ALA A 227 11.37 -3.37 1.75
C ALA A 227 10.02 -3.35 2.47
N VAL A 228 9.66 -2.21 3.06
CA VAL A 228 8.36 -1.97 3.70
C VAL A 228 7.24 -2.09 2.67
N GLY A 229 7.41 -1.50 1.48
CA GLY A 229 6.46 -1.62 0.38
C GLY A 229 6.15 -3.08 0.02
N GLN A 230 7.16 -3.94 -0.08
CA GLN A 230 6.95 -5.38 -0.34
C GLN A 230 6.12 -6.06 0.77
N GLY A 231 6.39 -5.71 2.03
CA GLY A 231 5.66 -6.23 3.18
C GLY A 231 4.20 -5.83 3.17
N ILE A 232 3.91 -4.53 3.08
CA ILE A 232 2.53 -4.02 3.10
C ILE A 232 1.73 -4.51 1.88
N SER A 233 2.35 -4.60 0.70
CA SER A 233 1.70 -5.19 -0.48
C SER A 233 1.34 -6.66 -0.26
N ALA A 234 2.21 -7.43 0.39
CA ALA A 234 1.95 -8.82 0.73
C ALA A 234 0.85 -8.98 1.78
N GLU A 235 0.82 -8.10 2.79
CA GLU A 235 -0.27 -8.04 3.78
C GLU A 235 -1.61 -7.74 3.11
N ASN A 236 -1.66 -6.73 2.23
CA ASN A 236 -2.86 -6.36 1.49
C ASN A 236 -3.41 -7.50 0.62
N LEU A 237 -2.54 -8.26 -0.07
CA LEU A 237 -2.94 -9.46 -0.82
C LEU A 237 -3.64 -10.48 0.08
N LEU A 238 -3.07 -10.75 1.27
CA LEU A 238 -3.62 -11.74 2.19
C LEU A 238 -4.95 -11.28 2.80
N ASP A 239 -5.05 -9.99 3.14
CA ASP A 239 -6.28 -9.40 3.67
C ASP A 239 -7.43 -9.45 2.65
N GLN A 240 -7.15 -9.14 1.37
CA GLN A 240 -8.12 -9.27 0.29
C GLN A 240 -8.52 -10.73 0.04
N LEU A 241 -7.56 -11.65 0.10
CA LEU A 241 -7.81 -13.08 -0.14
C LEU A 241 -8.78 -13.68 0.88
N VAL A 242 -8.70 -13.24 2.16
CA VAL A 242 -9.57 -13.73 3.24
C VAL A 242 -10.87 -12.95 3.39
N ASP A 243 -11.04 -11.83 2.66
CA ASP A 243 -12.27 -11.08 2.67
C ASP A 243 -13.39 -11.86 1.96
N PRO A 244 -14.50 -12.17 2.65
CA PRO A 244 -15.53 -13.01 2.07
C PRO A 244 -16.40 -12.32 1.03
N LYS A 245 -16.36 -10.98 0.95
CA LYS A 245 -17.15 -10.15 0.03
C LYS A 245 -16.38 -9.82 -1.24
N THR A 246 -15.11 -9.46 -1.11
CA THR A 246 -14.31 -8.96 -2.25
C THR A 246 -13.32 -9.98 -2.78
N GLY A 247 -12.82 -10.89 -1.93
CA GLY A 247 -11.91 -11.95 -2.37
C GLY A 247 -12.59 -13.07 -3.15
N TRP A 248 -13.94 -13.11 -3.20
CA TRP A 248 -14.72 -14.21 -3.77
C TRP A 248 -16.00 -13.72 -4.42
N ASN A 249 -16.28 -14.20 -5.63
CA ASN A 249 -17.53 -13.94 -6.35
C ASN A 249 -18.18 -15.27 -6.75
N GLY A 250 -19.25 -15.64 -6.04
CA GLY A 250 -19.88 -16.94 -6.17
C GLY A 250 -18.92 -18.08 -5.80
N ILE A 251 -18.71 -19.01 -6.73
CA ILE A 251 -17.81 -20.16 -6.54
C ILE A 251 -16.35 -19.88 -6.89
N PHE A 252 -16.04 -18.74 -7.51
CA PHE A 252 -14.69 -18.39 -7.93
C PHE A 252 -14.07 -17.37 -6.96
N PRO A 253 -12.78 -17.51 -6.63
CA PRO A 253 -12.06 -16.43 -5.98
C PRO A 253 -11.89 -15.27 -6.98
N GLU A 254 -11.66 -14.08 -6.45
CA GLU A 254 -11.43 -12.88 -7.25
C GLU A 254 -10.08 -13.00 -7.98
N LEU A 255 -10.15 -13.08 -9.31
CA LEU A 255 -9.05 -13.54 -10.16
C LEU A 255 -7.89 -12.55 -10.24
N VAL A 256 -8.07 -11.27 -9.90
CA VAL A 256 -6.96 -10.30 -9.81
C VAL A 256 -5.93 -10.66 -8.72
N LEU A 257 -6.32 -11.48 -7.74
CA LEU A 257 -5.42 -11.98 -6.70
C LEU A 257 -4.47 -13.08 -7.21
N PHE A 258 -4.65 -13.53 -8.44
CA PHE A 258 -3.87 -14.60 -9.08
C PHE A 258 -3.02 -14.06 -10.23
N ASP A 259 -1.91 -14.72 -10.51
CA ASP A 259 -1.05 -14.37 -11.63
C ASP A 259 -1.67 -14.87 -12.95
N CYS A 260 -2.23 -13.94 -13.72
CA CYS A 260 -2.81 -14.22 -15.04
C CYS A 260 -1.80 -14.85 -16.02
N HIS A 261 -0.49 -14.59 -15.83
CA HIS A 261 0.57 -15.07 -16.71
C HIS A 261 1.13 -16.43 -16.30
N ALA A 262 0.74 -16.96 -15.14
CA ALA A 262 1.16 -18.29 -14.69
C ALA A 262 0.70 -19.38 -15.67
N CYS A 263 -0.48 -19.20 -16.27
CA CYS A 263 -1.05 -20.09 -17.29
C CYS A 263 -0.95 -19.52 -18.71
N HIS A 264 -1.15 -18.20 -18.90
CA HIS A 264 -1.14 -17.56 -20.22
C HIS A 264 0.19 -16.84 -20.50
N LYS A 265 1.15 -17.58 -21.06
CA LYS A 265 2.50 -17.07 -21.36
C LYS A 265 2.51 -16.20 -22.62
N VAL A 266 2.83 -14.92 -22.45
CA VAL A 266 2.97 -13.94 -23.54
C VAL A 266 4.30 -14.08 -24.29
N TYR A 267 5.30 -14.71 -23.68
CA TYR A 267 6.66 -14.79 -24.22
C TYR A 267 6.98 -16.12 -24.92
N LYS A 268 7.71 -16.02 -26.04
CA LYS A 268 8.20 -17.16 -26.83
C LYS A 268 9.12 -18.05 -25.98
N GLY A 269 8.81 -19.35 -25.95
CA GLY A 269 9.66 -20.36 -25.35
C GLY A 269 8.90 -21.59 -24.85
N ASN A 270 7.64 -21.43 -24.44
CA ASN A 270 6.70 -22.48 -23.99
C ASN A 270 7.32 -23.59 -23.10
N LYS A 271 8.38 -23.27 -22.34
CA LYS A 271 9.01 -24.22 -21.41
C LYS A 271 8.38 -24.06 -20.05
N TRP A 272 7.79 -25.13 -19.54
CA TRP A 272 7.41 -25.21 -18.13
C TRP A 272 8.66 -25.53 -17.30
N GLY A 273 8.71 -24.98 -16.09
CA GLY A 273 9.70 -25.33 -15.08
C GLY A 273 9.08 -25.20 -13.69
N PRO A 274 9.52 -26.00 -12.72
CA PRO A 274 9.03 -25.91 -11.36
C PRO A 274 9.41 -24.55 -10.75
N ARG A 275 8.56 -24.04 -9.86
CA ARG A 275 8.84 -22.90 -8.99
C ARG A 275 8.79 -23.39 -7.55
N GLN A 276 9.89 -23.28 -6.82
CA GLN A 276 10.01 -23.89 -5.50
C GLN A 276 9.11 -23.19 -4.47
N GLY A 277 8.97 -21.86 -4.57
CA GLY A 277 8.13 -21.04 -3.70
C GLY A 277 6.64 -21.36 -3.76
N THR A 278 6.13 -21.85 -4.89
CA THR A 278 4.75 -22.37 -4.93
C THR A 278 4.71 -23.86 -4.61
N GLY A 279 5.69 -24.63 -5.08
CA GLY A 279 5.68 -26.08 -4.99
C GLY A 279 4.51 -26.73 -5.74
N LEU A 280 3.95 -26.01 -6.73
CA LEU A 280 2.81 -26.42 -7.54
C LEU A 280 3.26 -26.98 -8.90
N GLY A 281 2.46 -27.91 -9.43
CA GLY A 281 2.66 -28.53 -10.74
C GLY A 281 2.23 -27.64 -11.92
N PRO A 282 2.34 -28.15 -13.16
CA PRO A 282 1.79 -27.47 -14.34
C PRO A 282 0.26 -27.37 -14.28
N GLY A 283 -0.30 -26.31 -14.87
CA GLY A 283 -1.75 -26.11 -15.00
C GLY A 283 -2.47 -25.60 -13.75
N VAL A 284 -1.76 -25.39 -12.64
CA VAL A 284 -2.34 -24.85 -11.40
C VAL A 284 -2.23 -23.33 -11.38
N VAL A 285 -3.35 -22.66 -11.11
CA VAL A 285 -3.41 -21.21 -10.93
C VAL A 285 -2.65 -20.81 -9.67
N ARG A 286 -1.78 -19.80 -9.77
CA ARG A 286 -0.93 -19.33 -8.67
C ARG A 286 -1.42 -17.98 -8.19
N LEU A 287 -1.36 -17.75 -6.88
CA LEU A 287 -1.54 -16.40 -6.33
C LEU A 287 -0.48 -15.45 -6.92
N ASN A 288 -0.83 -14.18 -7.08
CA ASN A 288 0.11 -13.14 -7.48
C ASN A 288 1.04 -12.79 -6.29
N ASP A 289 1.99 -13.67 -6.02
CA ASP A 289 2.82 -13.67 -4.82
C ASP A 289 4.14 -12.91 -4.95
N ALA A 290 4.30 -12.06 -5.97
CA ALA A 290 5.56 -11.40 -6.27
C ALA A 290 6.10 -10.61 -5.07
N ASN A 291 5.24 -9.86 -4.38
CA ASN A 291 5.63 -9.10 -3.18
C ASN A 291 6.00 -10.02 -2.00
N LEU A 292 5.33 -11.17 -1.82
CA LEU A 292 5.70 -12.17 -0.80
C LEU A 292 7.11 -12.73 -1.06
N VAL A 293 7.42 -12.99 -2.32
CA VAL A 293 8.75 -13.50 -2.73
C VAL A 293 9.82 -12.45 -2.48
N MET A 294 9.57 -11.19 -2.82
CA MET A 294 10.53 -10.11 -2.55
C MET A 294 10.69 -9.84 -1.06
N PHE A 295 9.59 -9.83 -0.30
CA PHE A 295 9.64 -9.66 1.15
C PHE A 295 10.44 -10.76 1.85
N ARG A 296 10.37 -12.01 1.37
CA ARG A 296 11.26 -13.08 1.86
C ARG A 296 12.74 -12.74 1.66
N HIS A 297 13.12 -12.11 0.55
CA HIS A 297 14.52 -11.73 0.30
C HIS A 297 14.98 -10.54 1.14
N VAL A 298 14.08 -9.59 1.42
CA VAL A 298 14.30 -8.51 2.42
C VAL A 298 14.73 -9.08 3.76
N LEU A 299 14.19 -10.24 4.16
CA LEU A 299 14.51 -10.87 5.44
C LEU A 299 15.91 -11.51 5.48
N ALA A 300 16.65 -11.59 4.38
CA ALA A 300 17.98 -12.20 4.37
C ALA A 300 18.99 -11.50 5.32
N PRO A 301 19.09 -10.16 5.36
CA PRO A 301 19.84 -9.44 6.38
C PRO A 301 19.09 -9.26 7.71
N VAL A 302 17.75 -9.21 7.69
CA VAL A 302 16.94 -8.87 8.89
C VAL A 302 16.73 -10.07 9.83
N ASP A 303 16.25 -11.20 9.29
CA ASP A 303 15.94 -12.41 10.04
C ASP A 303 15.88 -13.63 9.09
N LYS A 304 17.01 -14.34 8.98
CA LYS A 304 17.13 -15.53 8.11
C LYS A 304 16.16 -16.65 8.49
N GLY A 305 15.83 -16.78 9.78
CA GLY A 305 14.87 -17.79 10.25
C GLY A 305 13.46 -17.47 9.76
N ALA A 306 13.07 -16.19 9.87
CA ALA A 306 11.81 -15.68 9.34
C ALA A 306 11.72 -15.82 7.82
N ALA A 307 12.80 -15.59 7.07
CA ALA A 307 12.82 -15.79 5.62
C ALA A 307 12.39 -17.21 5.24
N LYS A 308 12.90 -18.23 5.95
CA LYS A 308 12.48 -19.62 5.75
C LYS A 308 11.02 -19.86 6.14
N ARG A 309 10.57 -19.29 7.27
CA ARG A 309 9.17 -19.39 7.73
C ARG A 309 8.20 -18.83 6.69
N VAL A 310 8.47 -17.63 6.18
CA VAL A 310 7.66 -16.99 5.12
C VAL A 310 7.63 -17.87 3.87
N PHE A 311 8.78 -18.39 3.43
CA PHE A 311 8.82 -19.33 2.30
C PHE A 311 7.90 -20.55 2.49
N ASP A 312 8.03 -21.22 3.64
CA ASP A 312 7.26 -22.43 3.92
C ASP A 312 5.75 -22.14 4.02
N GLU A 313 5.38 -20.99 4.63
CA GLU A 313 3.99 -20.56 4.78
C GLU A 313 3.38 -20.08 3.45
N THR A 314 4.14 -19.38 2.60
CA THR A 314 3.72 -19.04 1.23
C THR A 314 3.49 -20.30 0.40
N ARG A 315 4.38 -21.29 0.50
CA ARG A 315 4.21 -22.59 -0.18
C ARG A 315 2.98 -23.34 0.34
N ALA A 316 2.73 -23.31 1.64
CA ALA A 316 1.55 -23.91 2.24
C ALA A 316 0.26 -23.21 1.77
N LEU A 317 0.28 -21.88 1.64
CA LEU A 317 -0.84 -21.09 1.11
C LEU A 317 -1.15 -21.49 -0.34
N HIS A 318 -0.15 -21.55 -1.23
CA HIS A 318 -0.35 -22.00 -2.62
C HIS A 318 -0.90 -23.42 -2.71
N ARG A 319 -0.54 -24.33 -1.80
CA ARG A 319 -1.13 -25.67 -1.76
C ARG A 319 -2.57 -25.64 -1.25
N ALA A 320 -2.89 -24.76 -0.31
CA ALA A 320 -4.22 -24.65 0.24
C ALA A 320 -5.25 -24.12 -0.79
N THR A 321 -4.82 -23.30 -1.75
CA THR A 321 -5.70 -22.81 -2.85
C THR A 321 -6.25 -23.94 -3.72
N THR A 322 -5.60 -25.12 -3.73
CA THR A 322 -6.06 -26.29 -4.49
C THR A 322 -6.92 -27.24 -3.66
N GLN A 323 -7.15 -26.95 -2.38
CA GLN A 323 -7.86 -27.85 -1.44
C GLN A 323 -9.26 -27.35 -1.15
N SER A 324 -9.37 -26.18 -0.49
CA SER A 324 -10.65 -25.54 -0.20
C SER A 324 -10.47 -24.07 0.16
N ARG A 325 -11.58 -23.34 0.18
CA ARG A 325 -11.63 -21.95 0.64
C ARG A 325 -11.21 -21.83 2.10
N GLU A 326 -11.68 -22.73 2.96
CA GLU A 326 -11.39 -22.75 4.39
C GLU A 326 -9.90 -23.01 4.64
N ALA A 327 -9.30 -23.96 3.91
CA ALA A 327 -7.87 -24.22 3.97
C ALA A 327 -7.06 -23.00 3.52
N THR A 328 -7.49 -22.35 2.43
CA THR A 328 -6.87 -21.11 1.93
C THR A 328 -6.93 -20.00 2.97
N PHE A 329 -8.08 -19.82 3.62
CA PHE A 329 -8.27 -18.78 4.65
C PHE A 329 -7.40 -19.04 5.88
N ALA A 330 -7.32 -20.29 6.33
CA ALA A 330 -6.47 -20.66 7.45
C ALA A 330 -4.98 -20.40 7.14
N ALA A 331 -4.50 -20.80 5.95
CA ALA A 331 -3.12 -20.58 5.54
C ALA A 331 -2.80 -19.09 5.36
N ALA A 332 -3.71 -18.32 4.76
CA ALA A 332 -3.54 -16.89 4.54
C ALA A 332 -3.50 -16.11 5.86
N ARG A 333 -4.41 -16.39 6.81
CA ARG A 333 -4.40 -15.76 8.14
C ARG A 333 -3.13 -16.09 8.93
N ARG A 334 -2.64 -17.33 8.83
CA ARG A 334 -1.37 -17.72 9.46
C ARG A 334 -0.20 -16.91 8.90
N LEU A 335 -0.08 -16.85 7.58
CA LEU A 335 0.98 -16.06 6.93
C LEU A 335 0.84 -14.57 7.23
N ARG A 336 -0.39 -14.04 7.25
CA ARG A 336 -0.69 -12.65 7.60
C ARG A 336 -0.19 -12.31 9.01
N ALA A 337 -0.46 -13.17 9.99
CA ALA A 337 0.04 -12.98 11.36
C ALA A 337 1.58 -13.04 11.45
N THR A 338 2.22 -13.83 10.60
CA THR A 338 3.69 -13.81 10.46
C THR A 338 4.17 -12.48 9.89
N LEU A 339 3.51 -11.92 8.87
CA LEU A 339 3.89 -10.63 8.30
C LEU A 339 3.68 -9.48 9.29
N ASP A 340 2.59 -9.49 10.07
CA ASP A 340 2.33 -8.51 11.14
C ASP A 340 3.49 -8.41 12.15
N GLU A 341 4.13 -9.54 12.43
CA GLU A 341 5.29 -9.61 13.32
C GLU A 341 6.57 -9.05 12.66
N LEU A 342 6.71 -9.24 11.35
CA LEU A 342 7.96 -9.01 10.61
C LEU A 342 8.05 -7.63 9.98
N VAL A 343 6.94 -7.05 9.52
CA VAL A 343 6.93 -5.72 8.89
C VAL A 343 7.49 -4.64 9.83
N PRO A 344 7.13 -4.58 11.14
CA PRO A 344 7.75 -3.62 12.06
C PRO A 344 9.26 -3.84 12.22
N LYS A 345 9.74 -5.09 12.23
CA LYS A 345 11.18 -5.41 12.30
C LYS A 345 11.92 -4.93 11.06
N VAL A 346 11.33 -5.16 9.87
CA VAL A 346 11.83 -4.66 8.59
C VAL A 346 11.87 -3.14 8.57
N ALA A 347 10.81 -2.46 9.02
CA ALA A 347 10.77 -1.00 9.07
C ALA A 347 11.79 -0.40 10.05
N ALA A 348 12.10 -1.09 11.15
CA ALA A 348 13.07 -0.63 12.15
C ALA A 348 14.53 -1.00 11.83
N TYR A 349 14.76 -1.87 10.83
CA TYR A 349 16.10 -2.34 10.49
C TYR A 349 16.94 -1.24 9.84
N ASN A 350 18.21 -1.15 10.25
CA ASN A 350 19.14 -0.17 9.70
C ASN A 350 19.81 -0.75 8.44
N TYR A 351 19.33 -0.34 7.27
CA TYR A 351 19.86 -0.81 5.99
C TYR A 351 21.09 -0.03 5.56
N ASP A 352 22.14 -0.78 5.23
CA ASP A 352 23.39 -0.29 4.64
C ASP A 352 23.70 -1.03 3.33
N SER A 353 24.89 -0.78 2.77
CA SER A 353 25.32 -1.45 1.54
C SER A 353 25.44 -2.97 1.70
N ALA A 354 25.92 -3.45 2.84
CA ALA A 354 26.04 -4.89 3.11
C ALA A 354 24.67 -5.58 3.16
N SER A 355 23.66 -4.87 3.65
CA SER A 355 22.27 -5.33 3.66
C SER A 355 21.73 -5.49 2.24
N LEU A 356 22.01 -4.52 1.35
CA LEU A 356 21.63 -4.61 -0.06
C LEU A 356 22.33 -5.78 -0.76
N ASP A 357 23.63 -5.96 -0.54
CA ASP A 357 24.39 -7.09 -1.10
C ASP A 357 23.80 -8.44 -0.66
N ALA A 358 23.41 -8.57 0.61
CA ALA A 358 22.77 -9.78 1.12
C ALA A 358 21.40 -10.06 0.47
N ILE A 359 20.61 -9.01 0.21
CA ILE A 359 19.32 -9.11 -0.48
C ILE A 359 19.53 -9.55 -1.93
N LEU A 360 20.43 -8.89 -2.67
CA LEU A 360 20.73 -9.20 -4.06
C LEU A 360 21.29 -10.63 -4.21
N ALA A 361 22.23 -11.03 -3.35
CA ALA A 361 22.76 -12.39 -3.35
C ALA A 361 21.67 -13.44 -3.09
N SER A 362 20.71 -13.14 -2.21
CA SER A 362 19.55 -13.99 -1.94
C SER A 362 18.63 -14.12 -3.18
N ILE A 363 18.36 -13.02 -3.86
CA ILE A 363 17.57 -12.99 -5.10
C ILE A 363 18.26 -13.80 -6.20
N ASP A 364 19.56 -13.59 -6.43
CA ASP A 364 20.29 -14.28 -7.49
C ASP A 364 20.41 -15.78 -7.25
N ALA A 365 20.59 -16.20 -5.99
CA ALA A 365 20.57 -17.60 -5.62
C ALA A 365 19.24 -18.28 -5.98
N ASP A 366 18.10 -17.61 -5.76
CA ASP A 366 16.77 -18.11 -6.09
C ASP A 366 16.45 -18.03 -7.59
N ALA A 367 16.98 -17.01 -8.27
CA ALA A 367 16.87 -16.88 -9.71
C ALA A 367 17.52 -18.07 -10.44
N GLY A 368 18.71 -18.51 -10.00
CA GLY A 368 19.36 -19.70 -10.51
C GLY A 368 18.51 -20.98 -10.36
N ARG A 369 17.59 -21.00 -9.40
CA ARG A 369 16.65 -22.11 -9.14
C ARG A 369 15.29 -21.95 -9.83
N GLY A 370 15.09 -20.86 -10.58
CA GLY A 370 13.88 -20.61 -11.36
C GLY A 370 12.73 -19.94 -10.62
N GLU A 371 12.99 -19.25 -9.51
CA GLU A 371 11.94 -18.61 -8.71
C GLU A 371 11.25 -17.43 -9.44
N PHE A 372 11.93 -16.78 -10.39
CA PHE A 372 11.43 -15.63 -11.15
C PHE A 372 11.03 -15.98 -12.59
N ARG A 373 10.49 -17.18 -12.82
CA ARG A 373 10.03 -17.63 -14.15
C ARG A 373 8.70 -17.00 -14.58
N ASP A 374 7.93 -16.51 -13.61
CA ASP A 374 6.59 -15.94 -13.83
C ASP A 374 6.71 -14.43 -14.07
N TYR A 375 5.79 -13.85 -14.86
CA TYR A 375 5.91 -12.46 -15.34
C TYR A 375 5.99 -11.45 -14.20
N ALA A 376 5.07 -11.52 -13.22
CA ALA A 376 5.04 -10.58 -12.11
C ALA A 376 6.33 -10.65 -11.28
N ALA A 377 6.82 -11.85 -10.97
CA ALA A 377 8.06 -12.02 -10.24
C ALA A 377 9.28 -11.49 -11.02
N ALA A 378 9.31 -11.70 -12.35
CA ALA A 378 10.35 -11.18 -13.22
C ALA A 378 10.32 -9.65 -13.35
N GLU A 379 9.12 -9.06 -13.46
CA GLU A 379 8.89 -7.61 -13.49
C GLU A 379 9.45 -6.94 -12.24
N HIS A 380 9.12 -7.47 -11.05
CA HIS A 380 9.67 -6.95 -9.79
C HIS A 380 11.20 -7.08 -9.73
N ARG A 381 11.79 -8.17 -10.25
CA ARG A 381 13.25 -8.34 -10.29
C ARG A 381 13.92 -7.33 -11.25
N GLN A 382 13.32 -7.09 -12.41
CA GLN A 382 13.85 -6.15 -13.39
C GLN A 382 13.79 -4.71 -12.89
N GLY A 383 12.67 -4.30 -12.27
CA GLY A 383 12.55 -2.99 -11.61
C GLY A 383 13.69 -2.75 -10.62
N GLN A 384 13.93 -3.73 -9.74
CA GLN A 384 14.99 -3.65 -8.73
C GLN A 384 16.41 -3.51 -9.30
N SER A 385 16.69 -4.13 -10.46
CA SER A 385 18.00 -3.95 -11.11
C SER A 385 18.21 -2.53 -11.62
N GLY A 386 17.13 -1.81 -11.97
CA GLY A 386 17.15 -0.39 -12.31
C GLY A 386 17.24 0.48 -11.06
N ASP A 387 16.44 0.19 -10.04
CA ASP A 387 16.34 0.98 -8.80
C ASP A 387 17.62 0.91 -7.99
N ALA A 388 18.26 -0.26 -7.88
CA ALA A 388 19.57 -0.41 -7.23
C ALA A 388 20.65 0.48 -7.87
N GLN A 389 20.59 0.71 -9.19
CA GLN A 389 21.51 1.64 -9.86
C GLN A 389 21.15 3.11 -9.61
N VAL A 390 19.87 3.45 -9.42
CA VAL A 390 19.44 4.80 -9.06
C VAL A 390 19.84 5.11 -7.62
N GLN A 391 19.68 4.14 -6.73
CA GLN A 391 19.96 4.25 -5.32
C GLN A 391 21.46 4.29 -5.02
N ALA A 392 22.27 3.47 -5.70
CA ALA A 392 23.73 3.59 -5.65
C ALA A 392 24.20 4.99 -6.07
N ARG A 393 23.62 5.54 -7.15
CA ARG A 393 23.90 6.91 -7.58
C ARG A 393 23.44 7.97 -6.58
N HIS A 394 22.36 7.74 -5.85
CA HIS A 394 21.88 8.67 -4.82
C HIS A 394 22.77 8.65 -3.57
N LEU A 395 23.20 7.47 -3.12
CA LEU A 395 24.16 7.30 -2.02
C LEU A 395 25.53 7.92 -2.37
N GLU A 396 26.00 7.76 -3.61
CA GLU A 396 27.22 8.40 -4.10
C GLU A 396 27.13 9.93 -4.14
N ARG A 397 25.99 10.49 -4.57
CA ARG A 397 25.76 11.95 -4.58
C ARG A 397 25.72 12.53 -3.17
N HIS A 398 25.04 11.86 -2.24
CA HIS A 398 25.00 12.23 -0.83
C HIS A 398 26.39 12.19 -0.18
N ALA A 399 27.20 11.16 -0.46
CA ALA A 399 28.57 11.06 0.04
C ALA A 399 29.51 12.13 -0.55
N GLN A 400 29.18 12.68 -1.72
CA GLN A 400 29.96 13.72 -2.41
C GLN A 400 29.49 15.15 -2.14
N GLY A 401 28.45 15.36 -1.31
CA GLY A 401 27.91 16.69 -1.02
C GLY A 401 27.34 17.42 -2.24
N ARG A 402 26.91 16.67 -3.28
CA ARG A 402 26.30 17.23 -4.48
C ARG A 402 24.81 16.88 -4.45
N GLU A 403 23.97 17.88 -4.15
CA GLU A 403 22.50 17.77 -4.26
C GLU A 403 22.04 17.53 -5.70
#